data_AF-A0A842SEN6-F1
#
_entry.id   AF-A0A842SEN6-F1
#
_cell.length_a   1.000
_cell.length_b   1.000
_cell.length_c   1.000
_cell.angle_alpha   90.00
_cell.angle_beta   90.00
_cell.angle_gamma   90.00
#
_symmetry.space_group_name_H-M   'P 1'
#
loop_
_entity.id
_entity.type
_entity.pdbx_description
1 polymer ?
#
loop_
_entity_poly.entity_id
_entity_poly.type
_entity_poly.pdbx_seq_one_letter_code
_entity_poly.pdbx_strand_id
1 'polypeptide(L)'
;MVTESFSKNIKQDFFPIISNKNILGILLFGSYAKDQKTNRSDIDICIVAPEEQSADLLSSIFQEINTSMKKYDVRLFQELPL
;
A
#
# COMPACT_ATOMS: atom_id res chain seq x y z
N MET A 1 12.74 9.03 -9.95
CA MET A 1 11.82 8.17 -10.74
C MET A 1 11.68 6.84 -10.00
N VAL A 2 10.48 6.24 -9.92
CA VAL A 2 10.29 4.96 -9.22
C VAL A 2 10.99 3.85 -10.00
N THR A 3 11.90 3.12 -9.36
CA THR A 3 12.65 2.03 -10.01
C THR A 3 11.81 0.76 -10.09
N GLU A 4 12.02 -0.06 -11.13
CA GLU A 4 11.33 -1.36 -11.27
C GLU A 4 11.55 -2.28 -10.07
N SER A 5 12.76 -2.24 -9.49
CA SER A 5 13.10 -2.99 -8.28
C SER A 5 12.23 -2.61 -7.08
N PHE A 6 11.90 -1.33 -6.94
CA PHE A 6 11.08 -0.82 -5.84
C PHE A 6 9.62 -1.30 -5.98
N SER A 7 9.06 -1.16 -7.18
CA SER A 7 7.70 -1.65 -7.49
C SER A 7 7.57 -3.15 -7.24
N LYS A 8 8.62 -3.91 -7.60
CA LYS A 8 8.68 -5.36 -7.37
C LYS A 8 8.68 -5.72 -5.88
N ASN A 9 9.42 -4.97 -5.07
CA ASN A 9 9.46 -5.18 -3.61
C ASN A 9 8.09 -4.92 -2.99
N ILE A 10 7.42 -3.81 -3.34
CA ILE A 10 6.05 -3.53 -2.88
C ILE A 10 5.11 -4.67 -3.28
N LYS A 11 5.18 -5.12 -4.53
CA LYS A 11 4.34 -6.23 -5.00
C LYS A 11 4.56 -7.52 -4.20
N GLN A 12 5.81 -7.82 -3.84
CA GLN A 12 6.14 -9.00 -3.02
C GLN A 12 5.63 -8.84 -1.58
N ASP A 13 5.78 -7.65 -1.01
CA ASP A 13 5.33 -7.35 0.35
C ASP A 13 3.82 -7.47 0.50
N PHE A 14 3.06 -7.00 -0.50
CA PHE A 14 1.61 -7.04 -0.52
C PHE A 14 1.05 -8.32 -1.18
N PHE A 15 1.90 -9.23 -1.63
CA PHE A 15 1.48 -10.49 -2.28
C PHE A 15 0.50 -11.32 -1.44
N PRO A 16 0.67 -11.48 -0.11
CA PRO A 16 -0.27 -12.22 0.73
C PRO A 16 -1.70 -11.66 0.63
N ILE A 17 -1.83 -10.33 0.71
CA ILE A 17 -3.11 -9.63 0.62
C ILE A 17 -3.68 -9.72 -0.79
N ILE A 18 -2.87 -9.45 -1.82
CA ILE A 18 -3.30 -9.51 -3.23
C ILE A 18 -3.80 -10.92 -3.60
N SER A 19 -3.23 -11.97 -3.01
CA SER A 19 -3.60 -13.36 -3.34
C SER A 19 -4.87 -13.84 -2.65
N ASN A 20 -5.26 -13.20 -1.54
CA ASN A 20 -6.34 -13.67 -0.66
C ASN A 20 -7.58 -12.77 -0.66
N LYS A 21 -7.51 -11.57 -1.26
CA LYS A 21 -8.54 -10.53 -1.21
C LYS A 21 -8.86 -10.01 -2.61
N ASN A 22 -10.07 -9.48 -2.81
CA ASN A 22 -10.43 -8.87 -4.09
C ASN A 22 -9.88 -7.45 -4.22
N ILE A 23 -8.58 -7.35 -4.53
CA ILE A 23 -7.87 -6.09 -4.73
C ILE A 23 -7.84 -5.72 -6.22
N LEU A 24 -8.46 -4.60 -6.58
CA LEU A 24 -8.40 -4.06 -7.94
C LEU A 24 -7.01 -3.50 -8.28
N GLY A 25 -6.35 -2.88 -7.30
CA GLY A 25 -5.02 -2.34 -7.49
C GLY A 25 -4.41 -1.69 -6.26
N ILE A 26 -3.11 -1.41 -6.35
CA ILE A 26 -2.32 -0.71 -5.35
C ILE A 26 -1.71 0.52 -6.01
N LEU A 27 -1.94 1.69 -5.44
CA LEU A 27 -1.45 2.97 -5.93
C LEU A 27 -0.34 3.47 -5.00
N LEU A 28 0.84 3.73 -5.57
CA LEU A 28 1.91 4.44 -4.88
C LEU A 28 1.70 5.95 -5.09
N PHE A 29 1.70 6.73 -4.02
CA PHE A 29 1.57 8.18 -4.12
C PHE A 29 2.58 8.89 -3.22
N GLY A 30 2.39 10.19 -3.05
CA GLY A 30 3.22 11.00 -2.15
C GLY A 30 4.66 11.17 -2.64
N SER A 31 5.58 11.24 -1.69
CA SER A 31 6.97 11.66 -1.93
C SER A 31 7.75 10.66 -2.81
N TYR A 32 7.46 9.37 -2.69
CA TYR A 32 8.07 8.32 -3.50
C TYR A 32 7.64 8.38 -4.97
N ALA A 33 6.38 8.75 -5.25
CA ALA A 33 5.90 8.94 -6.61
C ALA A 33 6.46 10.21 -7.27
N LYS A 34 6.75 11.25 -6.48
CA LYS A 34 7.23 12.57 -6.95
C LYS A 34 8.75 12.73 -6.99
N ASP A 35 9.51 11.69 -6.66
CA ASP A 35 10.98 11.75 -6.53
C ASP A 35 11.49 12.76 -5.48
N GLN A 36 10.66 13.07 -4.48
CA GLN A 36 10.94 14.03 -3.41
C GLN A 36 11.20 13.34 -2.06
N LYS A 37 11.45 12.03 -2.08
CA LYS A 37 11.65 11.25 -0.85
C LYS A 37 12.94 11.63 -0.15
N THR A 38 12.91 11.60 1.18
CA THR A 38 14.08 11.71 2.04
C THR A 38 14.26 10.40 2.82
N ASN A 39 15.38 10.22 3.53
CA ASN A 39 15.60 9.04 4.39
C ASN A 39 14.55 8.88 5.52
N ARG A 40 13.78 9.95 5.80
CA ARG A 40 12.71 9.95 6.80
C ARG A 40 11.32 9.75 6.19
N SER A 41 11.19 9.70 4.87
CA SER A 41 9.91 9.58 4.19
C SER A 41 9.31 8.19 4.35
N ASP A 42 8.03 8.16 4.70
CA ASP A 42 7.18 6.97 4.64
C ASP A 42 6.75 6.69 3.19
N ILE A 43 6.35 5.45 2.92
CA ILE A 43 5.89 4.97 1.63
C ILE A 43 4.36 4.99 1.64
N ASP A 44 3.80 6.02 1.00
CA ASP A 44 2.35 6.23 0.93
C ASP A 44 1.71 5.29 -0.11
N ILE A 45 0.88 4.36 0.36
CA ILE A 45 0.20 3.35 -0.47
C ILE A 45 -1.31 3.45 -0.30
N CYS A 46 -2.04 3.49 -1.41
CA CYS A 46 -3.50 3.43 -1.42
C CYS A 46 -3.95 2.12 -2.05
N ILE A 47 -4.78 1.37 -1.35
CA ILE A 47 -5.34 0.10 -1.82
C ILE A 47 -6.75 0.35 -2.35
N VAL A 48 -7.02 -0.17 -3.54
CA VAL A 48 -8.32 -0.10 -4.21
C VAL A 48 -8.94 -1.49 -4.16
N ALA A 49 -9.96 -1.65 -3.32
CA ALA A 49 -10.64 -2.92 -3.10
C ALA A 49 -12.13 -2.67 -2.86
N PRO A 50 -12.90 -2.31 -3.91
CA PRO A 50 -14.26 -1.81 -3.77
C PRO A 50 -15.23 -2.82 -3.15
N GLU A 51 -14.94 -4.12 -3.27
CA GLU A 51 -15.78 -5.21 -2.77
C GLU A 51 -15.40 -5.69 -1.37
N GLU A 52 -14.26 -5.25 -0.82
CA GLU A 52 -13.80 -5.62 0.51
C GLU A 52 -14.33 -4.64 1.56
N GLN A 53 -14.63 -5.15 2.76
CA GLN A 53 -14.94 -4.33 3.93
C GLN A 53 -13.67 -3.68 4.46
N SER A 54 -13.71 -2.36 4.67
CA SER A 54 -12.52 -1.56 5.00
C SER A 54 -11.82 -2.02 6.28
N ALA A 55 -12.60 -2.32 7.33
CA ALA A 55 -12.07 -2.79 8.61
C ALA A 55 -11.38 -4.16 8.51
N ASP A 56 -11.99 -5.10 7.79
CA ASP A 56 -11.44 -6.45 7.61
C ASP A 56 -10.16 -6.41 6.77
N LEU A 57 -10.16 -5.59 5.71
CA LEU A 57 -9.00 -5.41 4.85
C LEU A 57 -7.82 -4.78 5.60
N LEU A 58 -8.05 -3.71 6.36
CA LEU A 58 -7.02 -3.08 7.20
C LEU A 58 -6.48 -4.06 8.24
N SER A 59 -7.36 -4.83 8.88
CA SER A 59 -6.96 -5.86 9.84
C SER A 59 -6.06 -6.93 9.21
N SER A 60 -6.43 -7.45 8.03
CA SER A 60 -5.58 -8.39 7.28
C SER A 60 -4.22 -7.78 6.93
N ILE A 61 -4.19 -6.53 6.44
CA ILE A 61 -2.95 -5.84 6.07
C ILE A 61 -2.01 -5.72 7.28
N PHE A 62 -2.51 -5.28 8.43
CA PHE A 62 -1.68 -5.13 9.63
C PHE A 62 -1.21 -6.46 10.22
N GLN A 63 -1.91 -7.56 9.96
CA GLN A 63 -1.52 -8.90 10.40
C GLN A 63 -0.49 -9.54 9.47
N GLU A 64 -0.65 -9.37 8.15
CA GLU A 64 0.17 -10.06 7.15
C GLU A 64 1.39 -9.23 6.70
N ILE A 65 1.33 -7.90 6.84
CA ILE A 65 2.36 -6.98 6.36
C ILE A 65 2.96 -6.21 7.53
N ASN A 66 4.29 -6.25 7.63
CA ASN A 66 5.05 -5.44 8.60
C ASN A 66 5.12 -3.96 8.18
N THR A 67 3.99 -3.25 8.24
CA THR A 67 3.84 -1.86 7.81
C THR A 67 4.76 -0.91 8.59
N SER A 68 4.88 -1.07 9.91
CA SER A 68 5.71 -0.20 10.77
C SER A 68 7.20 -0.30 10.49
N MET A 69 7.72 -1.52 10.26
CA MET A 69 9.15 -1.72 10.00
C MET A 69 9.55 -1.21 8.60
N LYS A 70 8.64 -1.34 7.64
CA LYS A 70 8.85 -0.94 6.25
C LYS A 70 8.38 0.49 5.93
N LYS A 71 7.85 1.19 6.94
CA LYS A 71 7.34 2.56 6.84
C LYS A 71 6.23 2.73 5.79
N TYR A 72 5.31 1.77 5.70
CA TYR A 72 4.16 1.91 4.83
C TYR A 72 3.05 2.71 5.54
N ASP A 73 2.65 3.85 4.97
CA ASP A 73 1.38 4.50 5.33
C ASP A 73 0.31 3.97 4.38
N VAL A 74 -0.60 3.14 4.90
CA VAL A 74 -1.61 2.44 4.09
C VAL A 74 -2.94 3.16 4.21
N ARG A 75 -3.52 3.53 3.07
CA ARG A 75 -4.86 4.10 2.97
C ARG A 75 -5.76 3.23 2.10
N LEU A 76 -7.06 3.24 2.39
CA LEU A 76 -8.05 2.62 1.53
C LEU A 76 -8.70 3.68 0.66
N PHE A 77 -8.87 3.38 -0.63
CA PHE A 77 -9.48 4.31 -1.57
C PHE A 77 -10.90 4.70 -1.17
N GLN A 78 -11.65 3.76 -0.58
CA GLN A 78 -13.01 3.97 -0.08
C GLN A 78 -13.12 5.01 1.04
N GLU A 79 -12.03 5.28 1.76
CA GLU A 79 -12.00 6.22 2.89
C GLU A 79 -11.54 7.63 2.48
N LEU A 80 -11.15 7.81 1.22
CA LEU A 80 -10.71 9.10 0.72
C LEU A 80 -11.90 10.05 0.55
N PRO A 81 -11.77 11.34 0.93
CA PRO A 81 -12.83 12.32 0.72
C PRO A 81 -13.09 12.51 -0.77
N LEU A 82 -14.39 12.64 -1.11
CA LEU A 82 -14.89 12.94 -2.45
C LEU A 82 -14.73 14.42 -2.80
#